data_AF-A3BPU0-F1
#
_entry.id   AF-A3BPU0-F1
#
_cell.length_a   1.000
_cell.length_b   1.000
_cell.length_c   1.000
_cell.angle_alpha   90.00
_cell.angle_beta   90.00
_cell.angle_gamma   90.00
#
_symmetry.space_group_name_H-M   'P 1'
#
loop_
_entity.id
_entity.type
_entity.pdbx_description
1 polymer ?
#
loop_
_entity_poly.entity_id
_entity_poly.type
_entity_poly.pdbx_seq_one_letter_code
_entity_poly.pdbx_strand_id
1 'polypeptide(L)'
;MAMAIATAALLSLLAVLRAGGDVDDGGGAIMEPCLAAAGVRNVTARRERDAYDAALGGFGAEPPAGLGAVRLRSGGHSYEGVSYTGEDDGGFVVVDLLALDGVRVDAASRTAWVESGATLGQVYQAVAAASRALAFSAGSCPTVGSGGHIAGGGFGFLSRKYGLAGDNVIDAVLIAADGRVLDRAGMGEDVFWAIRGGGGGTWGAVYAWRIQLVPVPERVTAFVVNRPGTAESVAELVAAWQHVAPWLPDEFYLSAFVGAGLPEMNRTGISVTFKGLYLGPAHEAVEILTARLPEIGLSDLNPIEMSWIESVVFFSGLPQGSSVSDLTDRVLHKKKYFKAKSDYVRRPMRIGELIRAIDLLSTEPKAYVILDPYGGR
;
A
#
# COMPACT_ATOMS: atom_id res chain seq x y z
N MET A 1 4.31 -22.16 -26.71
CA MET A 1 5.10 -22.35 -25.46
C MET A 1 4.54 -21.51 -24.31
N ALA A 2 4.30 -20.20 -24.48
CA ALA A 2 3.67 -19.34 -23.45
C ALA A 2 2.28 -19.79 -22.97
N MET A 3 1.47 -20.39 -23.86
CA MET A 3 0.09 -20.83 -23.59
C MET A 3 0.01 -22.01 -22.60
N ALA A 4 0.95 -22.96 -22.66
CA ALA A 4 0.99 -24.10 -21.74
C ALA A 4 1.42 -23.68 -20.32
N ILE A 5 2.21 -22.61 -20.22
CA ILE A 5 2.74 -22.07 -18.97
C ILE A 5 1.61 -21.38 -18.18
N ALA A 6 0.78 -20.55 -18.82
CA ALA A 6 -0.33 -19.86 -18.14
C ALA A 6 -1.38 -20.81 -17.57
N THR A 7 -1.74 -21.87 -18.32
CA THR A 7 -2.70 -22.89 -17.86
C THR A 7 -2.12 -23.75 -16.72
N ALA A 8 -0.84 -24.12 -16.78
CA ALA A 8 -0.17 -24.85 -15.70
C ALA A 8 0.01 -23.99 -14.43
N ALA A 9 0.31 -22.70 -14.56
CA ALA A 9 0.39 -21.76 -13.44
C ALA A 9 -0.95 -21.60 -12.74
N LEU A 10 -2.03 -21.42 -13.50
CA LEU A 10 -3.39 -21.27 -12.97
C LEU A 10 -3.89 -22.56 -12.32
N LEU A 11 -3.65 -23.72 -12.95
CA LEU A 11 -3.98 -25.03 -12.37
C LEU A 11 -3.16 -25.32 -11.12
N SER A 12 -1.89 -24.91 -11.07
CA SER A 12 -1.04 -25.08 -9.88
C SER A 12 -1.42 -24.09 -8.77
N LEU A 13 -1.77 -22.85 -9.11
CA LEU A 13 -2.33 -21.87 -8.18
C LEU A 13 -3.66 -22.38 -7.62
N LEU A 14 -4.54 -22.90 -8.47
CA LEU A 14 -5.81 -23.53 -8.05
C LEU A 14 -5.58 -24.83 -7.28
N ALA A 15 -4.56 -25.62 -7.59
CA ALA A 15 -4.21 -26.83 -6.85
C ALA A 15 -3.61 -26.50 -5.47
N VAL A 16 -2.77 -25.48 -5.36
CA VAL A 16 -2.27 -24.93 -4.10
C VAL A 16 -3.42 -24.36 -3.26
N LEU A 17 -4.35 -23.64 -3.89
CA LEU A 17 -5.57 -23.16 -3.23
C LEU A 17 -6.53 -24.29 -2.83
N ARG A 18 -6.53 -25.42 -3.54
CA ARG A 18 -7.34 -26.62 -3.24
C ARG A 18 -6.70 -27.52 -2.17
N ALA A 19 -5.38 -27.65 -2.15
CA ALA A 19 -4.64 -28.49 -1.19
C ALA A 19 -4.72 -28.00 0.26
N GLY A 20 -5.23 -26.78 0.49
CA GLY A 20 -5.59 -26.27 1.82
C GLY A 20 -6.84 -26.91 2.44
N GLY A 21 -7.44 -27.92 1.80
CA GLY A 21 -8.43 -28.83 2.38
C GLY A 21 -8.18 -30.26 1.87
N ASP A 22 -7.56 -31.08 2.71
CA ASP A 22 -7.21 -32.51 2.54
C ASP A 22 -6.47 -32.91 1.25
N VAL A 23 -5.24 -33.41 1.40
CA VAL A 23 -4.54 -34.18 0.36
C VAL A 23 -4.18 -35.55 0.91
N ASP A 24 -4.80 -36.58 0.34
CA ASP A 24 -4.30 -37.95 0.33
C ASP A 24 -3.37 -38.09 -0.89
N ASP A 25 -2.17 -38.60 -0.62
CA ASP A 25 -1.14 -39.20 -1.47
C ASP A 25 -0.67 -38.53 -2.79
N GLY A 26 0.60 -38.09 -2.79
CA GLY A 26 1.44 -38.11 -4.00
C GLY A 26 2.44 -36.97 -4.23
N GLY A 27 2.51 -35.94 -3.37
CA GLY A 27 3.42 -34.78 -3.56
C GLY A 27 3.96 -34.11 -2.29
N GLY A 28 3.86 -34.79 -1.14
CA GLY A 28 3.95 -34.18 0.20
C GLY A 28 5.33 -33.74 0.73
N ALA A 29 6.43 -33.87 -0.01
CA ALA A 29 7.77 -33.69 0.58
C ALA A 29 8.30 -32.24 0.62
N ILE A 30 7.59 -31.25 0.07
CA ILE A 30 8.02 -29.83 0.04
C ILE A 30 6.94 -28.86 0.55
N MET A 31 5.71 -29.37 0.77
CA MET A 31 4.54 -28.57 1.09
C MET A 31 4.39 -28.33 2.60
N GLU A 32 4.75 -29.32 3.43
CA GLU A 32 4.64 -29.19 4.89
C GLU A 32 5.61 -28.18 5.51
N PRO A 33 6.91 -28.08 5.16
CA PRO A 33 7.81 -27.16 5.85
C PRO A 33 7.48 -25.68 5.59
N CYS A 34 7.14 -25.32 4.35
CA CYS A 34 6.84 -23.93 3.97
C CYS A 34 5.48 -23.46 4.50
N LEU A 35 4.45 -24.32 4.49
CA LEU A 35 3.13 -24.00 5.04
C LEU A 35 3.09 -24.13 6.58
N ALA A 36 3.85 -25.05 7.18
CA ALA A 36 3.99 -25.18 8.64
C ALA A 36 4.83 -24.05 9.24
N ALA A 37 5.90 -23.59 8.57
CA ALA A 37 6.65 -22.39 8.98
C ALA A 37 5.81 -21.10 8.87
N ALA A 38 4.81 -21.09 7.98
CA ALA A 38 3.82 -20.02 7.88
C ALA A 38 2.58 -20.23 8.78
N GLY A 39 2.47 -21.33 9.55
CA GLY A 39 1.35 -21.59 10.47
C GLY A 39 -0.04 -21.72 9.80
N VAL A 40 -0.08 -22.12 8.52
CA VAL A 40 -1.33 -22.18 7.74
C VAL A 40 -2.13 -23.43 8.09
N ARG A 41 -3.23 -23.26 8.83
CA ARG A 41 -4.32 -24.25 8.94
C ARG A 41 -5.59 -23.59 8.42
N ASN A 42 -6.25 -24.25 7.46
CA ASN A 42 -7.49 -23.85 6.78
C ASN A 42 -7.36 -22.71 5.76
N VAL A 43 -7.27 -23.07 4.47
CA VAL A 43 -7.57 -22.16 3.36
C VAL A 43 -9.03 -22.36 2.97
N THR A 44 -9.93 -21.52 3.45
CA THR A 44 -11.32 -21.49 2.95
C THR A 44 -11.38 -20.70 1.64
N ALA A 45 -11.22 -21.38 0.51
CA ALA A 45 -11.64 -20.84 -0.78
C ALA A 45 -13.18 -20.82 -0.83
N ARG A 46 -13.82 -19.66 -0.62
CA ARG A 46 -15.25 -19.51 -0.92
C ARG A 46 -15.44 -19.57 -2.43
N ARG A 47 -16.01 -20.69 -2.88
CA ARG A 47 -16.44 -20.91 -4.26
C ARG A 47 -17.48 -19.87 -4.68
N GLU A 48 -17.18 -19.07 -5.69
CA GLU A 48 -18.18 -18.73 -6.70
C GLU A 48 -18.29 -19.94 -7.63
N ARG A 49 -19.08 -20.93 -7.18
CA ARG A 49 -19.25 -22.23 -7.83
C ARG A 49 -19.93 -22.09 -9.20
N ASP A 50 -20.62 -20.98 -9.45
CA ASP A 50 -21.54 -20.88 -10.58
C ASP A 50 -20.91 -20.31 -11.86
N ALA A 51 -19.82 -19.55 -11.78
CA ALA A 51 -19.17 -18.98 -12.97
C ALA A 51 -18.20 -19.98 -13.66
N TYR A 52 -17.56 -20.86 -12.90
CA TYR A 52 -16.61 -21.85 -13.41
C TYR A 52 -17.31 -23.13 -13.90
N ASP A 53 -18.32 -23.62 -13.17
CA ASP A 53 -19.11 -24.79 -13.58
C ASP A 53 -20.07 -24.45 -14.74
N ALA A 54 -20.50 -23.19 -14.94
CA ALA A 54 -21.22 -22.78 -16.15
C ALA A 54 -20.33 -22.73 -17.40
N ALA A 55 -19.02 -22.51 -17.25
CA ALA A 55 -18.06 -22.51 -18.35
C ALA A 55 -17.63 -23.92 -18.79
N LEU A 56 -17.72 -24.92 -17.90
CA LEU A 56 -17.32 -26.31 -18.16
C LEU A 56 -18.50 -27.31 -18.19
N GLY A 57 -19.66 -26.97 -17.65
CA GLY A 57 -20.82 -27.86 -17.51
C GLY A 57 -21.60 -28.15 -18.79
N GLY A 58 -21.02 -27.90 -19.97
CA GLY A 58 -21.70 -28.03 -21.26
C GLY A 58 -21.17 -29.12 -22.19
N PHE A 59 -19.92 -29.56 -22.08
CA PHE A 59 -19.36 -30.53 -23.04
C PHE A 59 -18.25 -31.36 -22.41
N GLY A 60 -18.35 -32.68 -22.54
CA GLY A 60 -17.23 -33.62 -22.36
C GLY A 60 -16.21 -33.48 -23.49
N ALA A 61 -15.62 -32.29 -23.62
CA ALA A 61 -14.60 -31.95 -24.59
C ALA A 61 -13.35 -31.47 -23.85
N GLU A 62 -12.18 -31.70 -24.46
CA GLU A 62 -10.89 -31.16 -24.00
C GLU A 62 -10.99 -29.66 -23.63
N PRO A 63 -10.20 -29.18 -22.64
CA PRO A 63 -10.20 -27.77 -22.27
C PRO A 63 -9.95 -26.92 -23.52
N PRO A 64 -10.77 -25.88 -23.77
CA PRO A 64 -10.65 -25.09 -24.99
C PRO A 64 -9.22 -24.54 -25.12
N ALA A 65 -8.69 -24.63 -26.34
CA ALA A 65 -7.43 -24.00 -26.68
C ALA A 65 -7.54 -22.48 -26.39
N GLY A 66 -6.74 -22.00 -25.43
CA GLY A 66 -6.55 -20.58 -25.15
C GLY A 66 -7.34 -20.04 -23.96
N LEU A 67 -6.85 -20.25 -22.74
CA LEU A 67 -7.09 -19.27 -21.67
C LEU A 67 -6.30 -18.01 -22.04
N GLY A 68 -6.97 -16.87 -22.15
CA GLY A 68 -6.34 -15.57 -22.34
C GLY A 68 -5.51 -15.12 -21.11
N ALA A 69 -5.22 -13.83 -21.00
CA ALA A 69 -4.31 -13.32 -19.96
C ALA A 69 -4.80 -13.61 -18.52
N VAL A 70 -3.88 -13.83 -17.57
CA VAL A 70 -4.20 -13.90 -16.13
C VAL A 70 -3.93 -12.56 -15.49
N ARG A 71 -4.90 -12.03 -14.73
CA ARG A 71 -4.78 -10.79 -13.97
C ARG A 71 -4.90 -11.09 -12.48
N LEU A 72 -3.93 -10.64 -11.68
CA LEU A 72 -3.95 -10.82 -10.24
C LEU A 72 -4.57 -9.59 -9.58
N ARG A 73 -5.56 -9.81 -8.70
CA ARG A 73 -6.19 -8.73 -7.93
C ARG A 73 -6.03 -8.99 -6.44
N SER A 74 -5.37 -8.05 -5.76
CA SER A 74 -5.35 -7.94 -4.30
C SER A 74 -6.42 -6.93 -3.88
N GLY A 75 -6.07 -5.74 -3.39
CA GLY A 75 -7.03 -4.69 -3.01
C GLY A 75 -7.68 -3.92 -4.17
N GLY A 76 -7.31 -4.20 -5.43
CA GLY A 76 -7.93 -3.56 -6.60
C GLY A 76 -7.62 -2.07 -6.80
N HIS A 77 -6.52 -1.57 -6.23
CA HIS A 77 -6.10 -0.15 -6.28
C HIS A 77 -5.20 0.21 -7.48
N SER A 78 -5.14 -0.63 -8.51
CA SER A 78 -4.42 -0.29 -9.74
C SER A 78 -5.04 0.95 -10.39
N TYR A 79 -4.29 2.05 -10.52
CA TYR A 79 -4.79 3.32 -11.06
C TYR A 79 -5.29 3.21 -12.50
N GLU A 80 -4.72 2.31 -13.29
CA GLU A 80 -5.15 2.02 -14.68
C GLU A 80 -6.02 0.76 -14.77
N GLY A 81 -6.44 0.18 -13.64
CA GLY A 81 -7.30 -1.01 -13.63
C GLY A 81 -6.66 -2.33 -14.09
N VAL A 82 -5.35 -2.38 -14.38
CA VAL A 82 -4.65 -3.56 -14.97
C VAL A 82 -4.73 -4.85 -14.15
N SER A 83 -5.20 -4.80 -12.90
CA SER A 83 -5.50 -5.97 -12.07
C SER A 83 -6.82 -6.68 -12.42
N TYR A 84 -7.70 -6.04 -13.21
CA TYR A 84 -9.02 -6.57 -13.56
C TYR A 84 -9.48 -6.19 -14.98
N THR A 85 -8.59 -5.61 -15.79
CA THR A 85 -8.82 -5.34 -17.22
C THR A 85 -7.72 -6.02 -18.04
N GLY A 86 -8.05 -6.38 -19.28
CA GLY A 86 -7.12 -6.88 -20.28
C GLY A 86 -7.37 -6.16 -21.61
N GLU A 87 -6.30 -5.86 -22.33
CA GLU A 87 -6.35 -5.21 -23.65
C GLU A 87 -6.46 -6.24 -24.78
N ASP A 88 -6.33 -7.53 -24.47
CA ASP A 88 -6.29 -8.60 -25.46
C ASP A 88 -7.70 -9.07 -25.86
N ASP A 89 -7.94 -9.19 -27.17
CA ASP A 89 -9.18 -9.73 -27.77
C ASP A 89 -9.46 -11.20 -27.37
N GLY A 90 -8.48 -11.89 -26.78
CA GLY A 90 -8.55 -13.30 -26.37
C GLY A 90 -9.19 -13.54 -25.00
N GLY A 91 -9.76 -12.51 -24.36
CA GLY A 91 -10.33 -12.60 -23.00
C GLY A 91 -9.26 -12.69 -21.90
N PHE A 92 -9.68 -12.64 -20.64
CA PHE A 92 -8.78 -12.76 -19.49
C PHE A 92 -9.50 -13.36 -18.28
N VAL A 93 -8.73 -13.92 -17.35
CA VAL A 93 -9.23 -14.39 -16.05
C VAL A 93 -8.63 -13.53 -14.95
N VAL A 94 -9.47 -13.11 -14.00
CA VAL A 94 -9.03 -12.44 -12.78
C VAL A 94 -8.91 -13.49 -11.67
N VAL A 95 -7.72 -13.60 -11.10
CA VAL A 95 -7.51 -14.32 -9.85
C VAL A 95 -7.55 -13.30 -8.72
N ASP A 96 -8.65 -13.33 -7.98
CA ASP A 96 -8.85 -12.46 -6.83
C ASP A 96 -8.31 -13.12 -5.56
N LEU A 97 -7.38 -12.44 -4.91
CA LEU A 97 -6.68 -12.91 -3.73
C LEU A 97 -7.39 -12.50 -2.43
N LEU A 98 -8.57 -11.85 -2.49
CA LEU A 98 -9.25 -11.28 -1.32
C LEU A 98 -9.40 -12.23 -0.12
N ALA A 99 -9.49 -13.54 -0.36
CA ALA A 99 -9.65 -14.57 0.67
C ALA A 99 -8.33 -15.03 1.31
N LEU A 100 -7.19 -14.59 0.77
CA LEU A 100 -5.85 -14.84 1.31
C LEU A 100 -5.44 -13.63 2.15
N ASP A 101 -6.07 -13.44 3.29
CA ASP A 101 -5.90 -12.27 4.15
C ASP A 101 -5.34 -12.56 5.54
N GLY A 102 -4.74 -13.73 5.72
CA GLY A 102 -4.05 -14.09 6.94
C GLY A 102 -2.87 -13.16 7.25
N VAL A 103 -2.84 -12.65 8.48
CA VAL A 103 -1.70 -11.91 9.04
C VAL A 103 -1.28 -12.57 10.36
N ARG A 104 -0.07 -13.11 10.39
CA ARG A 104 0.50 -13.77 11.58
C ARG A 104 1.72 -12.99 12.05
N VAL A 105 1.63 -12.39 13.23
CA VAL A 105 2.67 -11.54 13.80
C VAL A 105 3.45 -12.29 14.87
N ASP A 106 4.78 -12.27 14.76
CA ASP A 106 5.70 -12.65 15.82
C ASP A 106 6.38 -11.38 16.36
N ALA A 107 5.85 -10.88 17.48
CA ALA A 107 6.36 -9.67 18.13
C ALA A 107 7.78 -9.86 18.71
N ALA A 108 8.19 -11.09 19.03
CA ALA A 108 9.51 -11.36 19.61
C ALA A 108 10.61 -11.24 18.55
N SER A 109 10.40 -11.81 17.35
CA SER A 109 11.30 -11.61 16.21
C SER A 109 11.04 -10.28 15.46
N ARG A 110 9.94 -9.59 15.78
CA ARG A 110 9.45 -8.40 15.07
C ARG A 110 9.22 -8.71 13.59
N THR A 111 8.62 -9.84 13.28
CA THR A 111 8.30 -10.21 11.89
C THR A 111 6.82 -10.54 11.75
N ALA A 112 6.31 -10.47 10.53
CA ALA A 112 4.97 -10.96 10.23
C ALA A 112 4.91 -11.65 8.88
N TRP A 113 4.14 -12.74 8.80
CA TRP A 113 3.69 -13.29 7.53
C TRP A 113 2.36 -12.64 7.16
N VAL A 114 2.30 -12.06 5.96
CA VAL A 114 1.16 -11.32 5.41
C VAL A 114 0.78 -11.93 4.09
N GLU A 115 -0.38 -12.58 4.02
CA GLU A 115 -0.93 -13.05 2.76
C GLU A 115 -1.28 -11.88 1.83
N SER A 116 -1.05 -12.04 0.53
CA SER A 116 -1.12 -10.96 -0.46
C SER A 116 -2.50 -10.37 -0.68
N GLY A 117 -3.56 -11.02 -0.20
CA GLY A 117 -4.93 -10.53 -0.19
C GLY A 117 -5.30 -9.66 1.01
N ALA A 118 -4.44 -9.60 2.03
CA ALA A 118 -4.63 -8.72 3.17
C ALA A 118 -4.53 -7.24 2.75
N THR A 119 -5.40 -6.40 3.29
CA THR A 119 -5.29 -4.96 3.10
C THR A 119 -4.31 -4.34 4.10
N LEU A 120 -3.75 -3.18 3.79
CA LEU A 120 -2.85 -2.47 4.70
C LEU A 120 -3.51 -2.21 6.07
N GLY A 121 -4.80 -1.87 6.09
CA GLY A 121 -5.54 -1.69 7.34
C GLY A 121 -5.60 -2.95 8.21
N GLN A 122 -5.80 -4.14 7.62
CA GLN A 122 -5.74 -5.42 8.34
C GLN A 122 -4.33 -5.70 8.86
N VAL A 123 -3.30 -5.44 8.05
CA VAL A 123 -1.89 -5.60 8.47
C VAL A 123 -1.59 -4.69 9.67
N TYR A 124 -1.97 -3.41 9.59
CA TYR A 124 -1.74 -2.44 10.66
C TYR A 124 -2.46 -2.82 11.95
N GLN A 125 -3.73 -3.25 11.85
CA GLN A 125 -4.49 -3.69 13.02
C GLN A 125 -3.84 -4.92 13.68
N ALA A 126 -3.44 -5.92 12.90
CA ALA A 126 -2.81 -7.13 13.43
C ALA A 126 -1.45 -6.83 14.11
N VAL A 127 -0.63 -5.95 13.52
CA VAL A 127 0.64 -5.52 14.10
C VAL A 127 0.42 -4.77 15.41
N ALA A 128 -0.50 -3.81 15.43
CA ALA A 128 -0.79 -3.02 16.63
C ALA A 128 -1.43 -3.85 17.76
N ALA A 129 -2.22 -4.88 17.41
CA ALA A 129 -2.77 -5.84 18.37
C ALA A 129 -1.68 -6.71 19.01
N ALA A 130 -0.63 -7.06 18.25
CA ALA A 130 0.50 -7.83 18.76
C ALA A 130 1.47 -6.99 19.59
N SER A 131 1.71 -5.72 19.21
CA SER A 131 2.54 -4.79 19.99
C SER A 131 2.28 -3.34 19.61
N ARG A 132 2.04 -2.49 20.62
CA ARG A 132 1.90 -1.03 20.44
C ARG A 132 3.20 -0.32 20.07
N ALA A 133 4.34 -1.00 20.24
CA ALA A 133 5.67 -0.46 19.94
C ALA A 133 6.20 -0.91 18.56
N LEU A 134 5.39 -1.60 17.77
CA LEU A 134 5.74 -2.06 16.43
C LEU A 134 4.81 -1.46 15.38
N ALA A 135 5.37 -1.25 14.20
CA ALA A 135 4.69 -0.73 13.02
C ALA A 135 5.19 -1.43 11.76
N PHE A 136 4.53 -1.15 10.63
CA PHE A 136 5.01 -1.50 9.30
C PHE A 136 5.01 -0.26 8.41
N SER A 137 6.12 -0.03 7.68
CA SER A 137 6.26 1.12 6.78
C SER A 137 5.57 0.81 5.45
N ALA A 138 4.38 1.39 5.24
CA ALA A 138 3.60 1.26 4.02
C ALA A 138 2.64 2.45 3.86
N GLY A 139 1.79 2.44 2.83
CA GLY A 139 0.88 3.54 2.47
C GLY A 139 -0.25 3.80 3.46
N SER A 140 -0.84 4.98 3.38
CA SER A 140 -1.88 5.44 4.33
C SER A 140 -3.28 4.89 4.05
N CYS A 141 -3.59 4.48 2.82
CA CYS A 141 -4.92 4.04 2.42
C CYS A 141 -5.22 2.62 2.94
N PRO A 142 -6.16 2.42 3.88
CA PRO A 142 -6.35 1.12 4.55
C PRO A 142 -6.82 -0.01 3.62
N THR A 143 -7.55 0.34 2.55
CA THR A 143 -8.13 -0.64 1.60
C THR A 143 -7.16 -1.08 0.50
N VAL A 144 -5.97 -0.49 0.43
CA VAL A 144 -4.93 -0.93 -0.49
C VAL A 144 -4.47 -2.33 -0.08
N GLY A 145 -4.32 -3.22 -1.06
CA GLY A 145 -3.89 -4.60 -0.81
C GLY A 145 -2.37 -4.75 -0.77
N SER A 146 -1.88 -5.55 0.18
CA SER A 146 -0.45 -5.80 0.42
C SER A 146 0.26 -6.35 -0.82
N GLY A 147 -0.37 -7.27 -1.56
CA GLY A 147 0.21 -7.93 -2.73
C GLY A 147 0.70 -6.95 -3.80
N GLY A 148 -0.15 -6.01 -4.21
CA GLY A 148 0.24 -5.00 -5.21
C GLY A 148 1.10 -3.88 -4.63
N HIS A 149 0.84 -3.47 -3.38
CA HIS A 149 1.51 -2.34 -2.76
C HIS A 149 2.98 -2.63 -2.45
N ILE A 150 3.27 -3.76 -1.81
CA ILE A 150 4.64 -4.18 -1.50
C ILE A 150 5.41 -4.46 -2.79
N ALA A 151 4.78 -5.12 -3.77
CA ALA A 151 5.43 -5.43 -5.05
C ALA A 151 5.80 -4.18 -5.88
N GLY A 152 5.11 -3.06 -5.65
CA GLY A 152 5.42 -1.75 -6.23
C GLY A 152 6.33 -0.87 -5.36
N GLY A 153 6.90 -1.40 -4.28
CA GLY A 153 7.72 -0.66 -3.32
C GLY A 153 6.90 -0.22 -2.10
N GLY A 154 5.91 0.66 -2.28
CA GLY A 154 4.98 1.06 -1.21
C GLY A 154 5.52 2.13 -0.26
N PHE A 155 5.24 3.39 -0.59
CA PHE A 155 5.64 4.56 0.19
C PHE A 155 4.55 5.01 1.18
N GLY A 156 4.94 5.57 2.32
CA GLY A 156 4.02 6.23 3.25
C GLY A 156 4.71 7.07 4.33
N PHE A 157 3.97 7.38 5.40
CA PHE A 157 4.38 8.33 6.44
C PHE A 157 5.63 7.91 7.22
N LEU A 158 5.95 6.62 7.23
CA LEU A 158 7.14 6.07 7.89
C LEU A 158 8.35 5.98 6.96
N SER A 159 8.21 6.28 5.66
CA SER A 159 9.23 5.96 4.67
C SER A 159 10.51 6.78 4.80
N ARG A 160 10.46 8.00 5.33
CA ARG A 160 11.70 8.78 5.62
C ARG A 160 12.58 8.13 6.69
N LYS A 161 11.99 7.41 7.65
CA LYS A 161 12.72 6.71 8.72
C LYS A 161 12.92 5.23 8.45
N TYR A 162 12.08 4.60 7.63
CA TYR A 162 12.07 3.14 7.53
C TYR A 162 12.11 2.63 6.09
N GLY A 163 12.19 3.50 5.10
CA GLY A 163 12.15 3.12 3.69
C GLY A 163 10.77 2.63 3.25
N LEU A 164 10.72 2.00 2.09
CA LEU A 164 9.50 1.49 1.48
C LEU A 164 9.04 0.18 2.13
N ALA A 165 7.80 -0.23 1.87
CA ALA A 165 7.29 -1.53 2.29
C ALA A 165 8.14 -2.69 1.75
N GLY A 166 8.57 -2.60 0.48
CA GLY A 166 9.45 -3.56 -0.19
C GLY A 166 10.85 -3.63 0.44
N ASP A 167 11.39 -2.52 0.96
CA ASP A 167 12.68 -2.50 1.65
C ASP A 167 12.65 -3.31 2.95
N ASN A 168 11.47 -3.45 3.55
CA ASN A 168 11.23 -4.17 4.80
C ASN A 168 10.77 -5.62 4.60
N VAL A 169 10.85 -6.16 3.38
CA VAL A 169 10.57 -7.59 3.12
C VAL A 169 11.84 -8.42 3.31
N ILE A 170 11.75 -9.47 4.11
CA ILE A 170 12.86 -10.38 4.45
C ILE A 170 12.74 -11.77 3.82
N ASP A 171 11.52 -12.17 3.42
CA ASP A 171 11.21 -13.40 2.70
C ASP A 171 9.87 -13.25 1.97
N ALA A 172 9.54 -14.16 1.05
CA ALA A 172 8.25 -14.20 0.36
C ALA A 172 7.97 -15.61 -0.15
N VAL A 173 6.69 -15.94 -0.36
CA VAL A 173 6.27 -17.15 -1.07
C VAL A 173 5.73 -16.74 -2.43
N LEU A 174 6.42 -17.13 -3.49
CA LEU A 174 6.08 -16.84 -4.87
C LEU A 174 5.57 -18.10 -5.59
N ILE A 175 4.48 -17.96 -6.33
CA ILE A 175 4.00 -18.98 -7.26
C ILE A 175 4.49 -18.58 -8.65
N ALA A 176 5.46 -19.34 -9.15
CA ALA A 176 6.09 -19.11 -10.45
C ALA A 176 5.17 -19.50 -11.61
N ALA A 177 5.54 -19.11 -12.83
CA ALA A 177 4.76 -19.37 -14.03
C ALA A 177 4.64 -20.87 -14.38
N ASP A 178 5.52 -21.72 -13.88
CA ASP A 178 5.42 -23.18 -14.03
C ASP A 178 4.65 -23.84 -12.87
N GLY A 179 4.10 -23.04 -11.95
CA GLY A 179 3.32 -23.51 -10.81
C GLY A 179 4.13 -23.86 -9.57
N ARG A 180 5.48 -23.79 -9.61
CA ARG A 180 6.29 -24.03 -8.43
C ARG A 180 6.04 -22.97 -7.35
N VAL A 181 6.00 -23.42 -6.10
CA VAL A 181 5.94 -22.57 -4.91
C VAL A 181 7.36 -22.38 -4.40
N LEU A 182 7.83 -21.15 -4.41
CA LEU A 182 9.21 -20.78 -4.11
C LEU A 182 9.22 -19.82 -2.93
N ASP A 183 9.97 -20.15 -1.88
CA ASP A 183 10.40 -19.17 -0.89
C ASP A 183 11.59 -18.34 -1.43
N ARG A 184 12.17 -17.44 -0.62
CA ARG A 184 13.34 -16.66 -1.04
C ARG A 184 14.48 -17.54 -1.55
N ALA A 185 14.79 -18.63 -0.83
CA ALA A 185 15.87 -19.54 -1.20
C ALA A 185 15.57 -20.23 -2.54
N GLY A 186 14.33 -20.67 -2.75
CA GLY A 186 13.89 -21.34 -3.98
C GLY A 186 13.78 -20.42 -5.19
N MET A 187 13.44 -19.14 -5.00
CA MET A 187 13.35 -18.16 -6.10
C MET A 187 14.70 -17.53 -6.47
N GLY A 188 15.66 -17.54 -5.54
CA GLY A 188 16.96 -16.89 -5.70
C GLY A 188 16.90 -15.37 -5.49
N GLU A 189 18.07 -14.77 -5.25
CA GLU A 189 18.15 -13.37 -4.83
C GLU A 189 17.73 -12.36 -5.92
N ASP A 190 17.93 -12.69 -7.21
CA ASP A 190 17.53 -11.80 -8.31
C ASP A 190 16.01 -11.65 -8.39
N VAL A 191 15.28 -12.75 -8.26
CA VAL A 191 13.81 -12.72 -8.24
C VAL A 191 13.31 -12.10 -6.94
N PHE A 192 13.93 -12.43 -5.81
CA PHE A 192 13.59 -11.82 -4.53
C PHE A 192 13.81 -10.29 -4.52
N TRP A 193 14.84 -9.80 -5.20
CA TRP A 193 15.03 -8.37 -5.45
C TRP A 193 13.92 -7.80 -6.35
N ALA A 194 13.63 -8.46 -7.48
CA ALA A 194 12.68 -7.96 -8.46
C ALA A 194 11.25 -7.82 -7.91
N ILE A 195 10.80 -8.75 -7.06
CA ILE A 195 9.44 -8.71 -6.50
C ILE A 195 9.24 -7.61 -5.45
N ARG A 196 10.30 -6.96 -4.94
CA ARG A 196 10.22 -5.94 -3.87
C ARG A 196 10.15 -4.50 -4.39
N GLY A 197 9.73 -4.31 -5.65
CA GLY A 197 9.61 -2.99 -6.26
C GLY A 197 9.44 -2.99 -7.78
N GLY A 198 9.69 -4.12 -8.45
CA GLY A 198 9.59 -4.27 -9.90
C GLY A 198 8.16 -4.34 -10.46
N GLY A 199 7.14 -4.17 -9.62
CA GLY A 199 5.73 -4.18 -10.00
C GLY A 199 5.07 -5.56 -9.86
N GLY A 200 3.86 -5.57 -9.32
CA GLY A 200 3.04 -6.77 -9.19
C GLY A 200 2.49 -7.25 -10.55
N GLY A 201 2.30 -8.57 -10.69
CA GLY A 201 1.75 -9.17 -11.91
C GLY A 201 2.77 -9.48 -13.01
N THR A 202 4.07 -9.24 -12.77
CA THR A 202 5.15 -9.49 -13.74
C THR A 202 5.94 -10.77 -13.45
N TRP A 203 6.22 -11.05 -12.18
CA TRP A 203 7.20 -12.06 -11.75
C TRP A 203 6.59 -13.38 -11.26
N GLY A 204 5.25 -13.48 -11.30
CA GLY A 204 4.46 -14.56 -10.72
C GLY A 204 3.43 -14.03 -9.72
N ALA A 205 2.77 -14.94 -9.00
CA ALA A 205 1.79 -14.60 -7.98
C ALA A 205 2.43 -14.74 -6.58
N VAL A 206 2.70 -13.62 -5.92
CA VAL A 206 3.16 -13.67 -4.52
C VAL A 206 1.99 -14.09 -3.65
N TYR A 207 2.11 -15.22 -2.98
CA TYR A 207 1.13 -15.74 -2.03
C TYR A 207 1.19 -14.98 -0.70
N ALA A 208 2.39 -14.84 -0.13
CA ALA A 208 2.59 -14.16 1.14
C ALA A 208 3.97 -13.47 1.22
N TRP A 209 4.03 -12.40 2.00
CA TRP A 209 5.24 -11.66 2.32
C TRP A 209 5.65 -11.93 3.77
N ARG A 210 6.94 -12.13 4.01
CA ARG A 210 7.50 -12.04 5.36
C ARG A 210 8.13 -10.66 5.52
N ILE A 211 7.50 -9.85 6.36
CA ILE A 211 7.91 -8.46 6.61
C ILE A 211 8.64 -8.31 7.93
N GLN A 212 9.63 -7.43 7.95
CA GLN A 212 10.29 -6.92 9.15
C GLN A 212 9.48 -5.76 9.70
N LEU A 213 9.04 -5.87 10.95
CA LEU A 213 8.36 -4.81 11.68
C LEU A 213 9.38 -3.85 12.28
N VAL A 214 9.01 -2.58 12.32
CA VAL A 214 9.88 -1.48 12.76
C VAL A 214 9.43 -0.94 14.11
N PRO A 215 10.36 -0.50 14.97
CA PRO A 215 10.00 0.06 16.26
C PRO A 215 9.34 1.44 16.10
N VAL A 216 8.33 1.73 16.92
CA VAL A 216 7.74 3.06 17.05
C VAL A 216 7.60 3.41 18.53
N PRO A 217 7.70 4.70 18.92
CA PRO A 217 7.44 5.10 20.29
C PRO A 217 5.97 4.82 20.66
N GLU A 218 5.69 4.66 21.95
CA GLU A 218 4.32 4.46 22.44
C GLU A 218 3.38 5.64 22.11
N ARG A 219 3.97 6.84 21.99
CA ARG A 219 3.29 8.07 21.59
C ARG A 219 4.02 8.68 20.39
N VAL A 220 3.24 8.95 19.35
CA VAL A 220 3.61 9.74 18.17
C VAL A 220 2.76 11.02 18.17
N THR A 221 3.19 12.02 17.42
CA THR A 221 2.45 13.27 17.24
C THR A 221 1.95 13.39 15.81
N ALA A 222 0.68 13.71 15.64
CA ALA A 222 0.08 13.98 14.33
C ALA A 222 -0.59 15.36 14.29
N PHE A 223 -0.57 16.00 13.12
CA PHE A 223 -1.35 17.21 12.86
C PHE A 223 -1.74 17.32 11.38
N VAL A 224 -2.79 18.08 11.13
CA VAL A 224 -3.20 18.54 9.79
C VAL A 224 -3.48 20.02 9.89
N VAL A 225 -2.82 20.80 9.04
CA VAL A 225 -2.96 22.26 9.09
C VAL A 225 -3.12 22.81 7.68
N ASN A 226 -4.20 23.55 7.45
CA ASN A 226 -4.54 24.14 6.15
C ASN A 226 -4.19 25.64 6.12
N ARG A 227 -3.66 26.08 4.98
CA ARG A 227 -3.29 27.46 4.70
C ARG A 227 -3.95 27.91 3.41
N PRO A 228 -5.14 28.52 3.47
CA PRO A 228 -5.75 29.15 2.32
C PRO A 228 -5.07 30.49 2.02
N GLY A 229 -5.02 30.87 0.75
CA GLY A 229 -4.38 32.12 0.34
C GLY A 229 -4.50 32.41 -1.15
N THR A 230 -3.70 33.34 -1.64
CA THR A 230 -3.49 33.53 -3.09
C THR A 230 -2.49 32.50 -3.62
N ALA A 231 -2.41 32.34 -4.94
CA ALA A 231 -1.44 31.46 -5.55
C ALA A 231 0.01 31.79 -5.15
N GLU A 232 0.33 33.08 -5.02
CA GLU A 232 1.63 33.57 -4.54
C GLU A 232 1.90 33.12 -3.10
N SER A 233 0.99 33.39 -2.17
CA SER A 233 1.18 33.00 -0.76
C SER A 233 1.28 31.48 -0.57
N VAL A 234 0.50 30.70 -1.33
CA VAL A 234 0.57 29.24 -1.31
C VAL A 234 1.90 28.76 -1.93
N ALA A 235 2.36 29.40 -3.01
CA ALA A 235 3.64 29.09 -3.64
C ALA A 235 4.83 29.38 -2.71
N GLU A 236 4.78 30.45 -1.92
CA GLU A 236 5.81 30.78 -0.92
C GLU A 236 5.90 29.70 0.17
N LEU A 237 4.76 29.23 0.67
CA LEU A 237 4.71 28.13 1.64
C LEU A 237 5.26 26.82 1.06
N VAL A 238 4.89 26.48 -0.17
CA VAL A 238 5.42 25.29 -0.87
C VAL A 238 6.92 25.45 -1.15
N ALA A 239 7.38 26.67 -1.48
CA ALA A 239 8.78 26.97 -1.71
C ALA A 239 9.61 26.80 -0.44
N ALA A 240 9.11 27.26 0.72
CA ALA A 240 9.75 27.01 2.01
C ALA A 240 9.77 25.50 2.33
N TRP A 241 8.63 24.83 2.15
CA TRP A 241 8.50 23.39 2.40
C TRP A 241 9.51 22.54 1.61
N GLN A 242 9.68 22.76 0.30
CA GLN A 242 10.61 21.95 -0.52
C GLN A 242 12.08 22.11 -0.12
N HIS A 243 12.44 23.19 0.57
CA HIS A 243 13.78 23.42 1.10
C HIS A 243 14.00 22.82 2.50
N VAL A 244 12.92 22.48 3.21
CA VAL A 244 12.98 22.04 4.61
C VAL A 244 12.56 20.59 4.78
N ALA A 245 11.41 20.20 4.24
CA ALA A 245 10.79 18.90 4.52
C ALA A 245 11.68 17.69 4.20
N PRO A 246 12.45 17.64 3.09
CA PRO A 246 13.38 16.54 2.84
C PRO A 246 14.54 16.43 3.86
N TRP A 247 14.82 17.50 4.60
CA TRP A 247 15.94 17.65 5.52
C TRP A 247 15.53 17.74 6.99
N LEU A 248 14.25 17.56 7.29
CA LEU A 248 13.79 17.36 8.67
C LEU A 248 14.41 16.08 9.26
N PRO A 249 14.48 15.94 10.60
CA PRO A 249 14.88 14.67 11.22
C PRO A 249 14.11 13.49 10.65
N ASP A 250 14.72 12.31 10.58
CA ASP A 250 14.12 11.10 9.97
C ASP A 250 12.76 10.76 10.60
N GLU A 251 12.62 11.03 11.90
CA GLU A 251 11.39 10.89 12.69
C GLU A 251 10.22 11.74 12.21
N PHE A 252 10.46 12.75 11.39
CA PHE A 252 9.48 13.74 11.00
C PHE A 252 9.08 13.58 9.53
N TYR A 253 7.83 13.25 9.29
CA TYR A 253 7.22 13.31 7.97
C TYR A 253 6.33 14.55 7.86
N LEU A 254 6.46 15.31 6.78
CA LEU A 254 5.63 16.49 6.52
C LEU A 254 5.31 16.58 5.03
N SER A 255 4.13 16.17 4.61
CA SER A 255 3.69 16.33 3.21
C SER A 255 2.90 17.62 3.00
N ALA A 256 2.82 18.07 1.75
CA ALA A 256 2.05 19.24 1.33
C ALA A 256 1.04 18.87 0.23
N PHE A 257 -0.24 19.05 0.52
CA PHE A 257 -1.34 18.85 -0.44
C PHE A 257 -1.75 20.23 -0.95
N VAL A 258 -1.74 20.44 -2.27
CA VAL A 258 -2.01 21.76 -2.87
C VAL A 258 -3.19 21.65 -3.83
N GLY A 259 -4.24 22.46 -3.64
CA GLY A 259 -5.43 22.41 -4.48
C GLY A 259 -6.53 23.37 -4.05
N ALA A 260 -7.53 23.57 -4.92
CA ALA A 260 -8.61 24.55 -4.72
C ALA A 260 -9.91 23.98 -4.11
N GLY A 261 -9.97 22.66 -3.92
CA GLY A 261 -11.09 21.94 -3.32
C GLY A 261 -10.64 20.81 -2.40
N LEU A 262 -9.57 21.04 -1.64
CA LEU A 262 -9.06 20.05 -0.68
C LEU A 262 -10.15 19.68 0.35
N PRO A 263 -10.21 18.41 0.83
CA PRO A 263 -11.26 17.96 1.74
C PRO A 263 -11.37 18.76 3.03
N GLU A 264 -10.28 19.38 3.47
CA GLU A 264 -10.22 20.19 4.68
C GLU A 264 -10.85 21.59 4.51
N MET A 265 -11.33 21.94 3.31
CA MET A 265 -11.92 23.24 2.99
C MET A 265 -13.45 23.24 3.08
N ASN A 266 -14.00 24.24 3.78
CA ASN A 266 -15.44 24.55 3.79
C ASN A 266 -15.85 25.59 2.71
N ARG A 267 -14.89 26.07 1.91
CA ARG A 267 -15.10 27.08 0.85
C ARG A 267 -14.19 26.76 -0.34
N THR A 268 -14.60 27.13 -1.54
CA THR A 268 -13.75 27.04 -2.74
C THR A 268 -12.66 28.11 -2.68
N GLY A 269 -11.39 27.70 -2.84
CA GLY A 269 -10.23 28.60 -2.82
C GLY A 269 -8.93 27.81 -2.76
N ILE A 270 -7.86 28.35 -3.34
CA ILE A 270 -6.55 27.69 -3.37
C ILE A 270 -5.95 27.64 -1.96
N SER A 271 -5.38 26.49 -1.60
CA SER A 271 -4.74 26.29 -0.30
C SER A 271 -3.64 25.24 -0.37
N VAL A 272 -2.80 25.22 0.65
CA VAL A 272 -1.92 24.10 0.97
C VAL A 272 -2.30 23.50 2.32
N THR A 273 -2.51 22.19 2.38
CA THR A 273 -2.68 21.42 3.61
C THR A 273 -1.40 20.67 3.91
N PHE A 274 -0.78 20.94 5.06
CA PHE A 274 0.34 20.17 5.58
C PHE A 274 -0.14 19.04 6.47
N LYS A 275 0.37 17.82 6.24
CA LYS A 275 0.09 16.66 7.09
C LYS A 275 1.39 16.17 7.71
N GLY A 276 1.47 16.26 9.04
CA GLY A 276 2.69 15.98 9.79
C GLY A 276 2.54 14.78 10.69
N LEU A 277 3.50 13.85 10.62
CA LEU A 277 3.69 12.77 11.60
C LEU A 277 5.10 12.90 12.18
N TYR A 278 5.20 13.00 13.50
CA TYR A 278 6.47 12.97 14.21
C TYR A 278 6.51 11.79 15.17
N LEU A 279 7.58 11.00 15.10
CA LEU A 279 7.82 9.86 15.98
C LEU A 279 8.42 10.28 17.32
N GLY A 280 7.66 11.10 18.05
CA GLY A 280 8.02 11.63 19.35
C GLY A 280 6.93 12.55 19.90
N PRO A 281 7.21 13.24 21.02
CA PRO A 281 6.26 14.11 21.70
C PRO A 281 5.99 15.42 20.95
N ALA A 282 4.85 16.04 21.23
CA ALA A 282 4.35 17.18 20.47
C ALA A 282 5.19 18.44 20.64
N HIS A 283 5.76 18.66 21.83
CA HIS A 283 6.60 19.82 22.10
C HIS A 283 7.87 19.82 21.22
N GLU A 284 8.54 18.68 21.07
CA GLU A 284 9.69 18.53 20.17
C GLU A 284 9.28 18.78 18.70
N ALA A 285 8.12 18.27 18.28
CA ALA A 285 7.63 18.50 16.93
C ALA A 285 7.44 20.00 16.64
N VAL A 286 6.86 20.74 17.59
CA VAL A 286 6.65 22.19 17.49
C VAL A 286 7.97 22.94 17.53
N GLU A 287 8.92 22.55 18.38
CA GLU A 287 10.25 23.15 18.45
C GLU A 287 11.02 23.00 17.12
N ILE A 288 10.99 21.79 16.53
CA ILE A 288 11.60 21.52 15.23
C ILE A 288 11.00 22.43 14.15
N LEU A 289 9.67 22.50 14.06
CA LEU A 289 9.01 23.35 13.08
C LEU A 289 9.26 24.84 13.33
N THR A 290 9.29 25.29 14.59
CA THR A 290 9.61 26.68 14.94
C THR A 290 11.00 27.06 14.47
N ALA A 291 11.97 26.16 14.60
CA ALA A 291 13.34 26.40 14.20
C ALA A 291 13.57 26.29 12.68
N ARG A 292 12.78 25.48 11.97
CA ARG A 292 13.07 25.09 10.57
C ARG A 292 12.07 25.57 9.54
N LEU A 293 10.80 25.75 9.92
CA LEU A 293 9.71 26.13 9.03
C LEU A 293 8.64 26.97 9.78
N PRO A 294 8.99 28.13 10.36
CA PRO A 294 8.02 28.98 11.04
C PRO A 294 6.95 29.55 10.09
N GLU A 295 7.21 29.60 8.78
CA GLU A 295 6.34 30.18 7.75
C GLU A 295 4.98 29.49 7.66
N ILE A 296 4.89 28.20 8.01
CA ILE A 296 3.61 27.49 7.99
C ILE A 296 2.65 27.95 9.09
N GLY A 297 3.04 28.84 9.99
CA GLY A 297 2.21 29.35 11.09
C GLY A 297 1.92 28.26 12.13
N LEU A 298 2.42 28.41 13.35
CA LEU A 298 2.36 27.30 14.33
C LEU A 298 1.28 27.47 15.40
N SER A 299 0.64 28.64 15.46
CA SER A 299 -0.31 29.00 16.52
C SER A 299 -1.55 28.12 16.60
N ASP A 300 -1.99 27.56 15.47
CA ASP A 300 -3.18 26.72 15.30
C ASP A 300 -2.82 25.30 14.84
N LEU A 301 -1.55 24.89 14.98
CA LEU A 301 -1.08 23.57 14.57
C LEU A 301 -1.84 22.45 15.30
N ASN A 302 -2.20 22.67 16.57
CA ASN A 302 -2.95 21.75 17.42
C ASN A 302 -2.46 20.30 17.33
N PRO A 303 -1.17 20.02 17.57
CA PRO A 303 -0.62 18.67 17.49
C PRO A 303 -1.30 17.74 18.50
N ILE A 304 -1.59 16.51 18.07
CA ILE A 304 -2.26 15.50 18.88
C ILE A 304 -1.29 14.35 19.10
N GLU A 305 -1.01 14.05 20.37
CA GLU A 305 -0.28 12.84 20.74
C GLU A 305 -1.22 11.63 20.77
N MET A 306 -0.81 10.55 20.14
CA MET A 306 -1.60 9.32 20.02
C MET A 306 -0.67 8.11 19.81
N SER A 307 -1.20 6.89 19.84
CA SER A 307 -0.45 5.71 19.41
C SER A 307 -0.24 5.72 17.88
N TRP A 308 0.75 4.97 17.40
CA TRP A 308 0.99 4.87 15.95
C TRP A 308 -0.25 4.40 15.17
N ILE A 309 -0.99 3.40 15.67
CA ILE A 309 -2.17 2.88 14.98
C ILE A 309 -3.32 3.89 14.94
N GLU A 310 -3.46 4.74 15.96
CA GLU A 310 -4.42 5.85 15.93
C GLU A 310 -4.01 6.90 14.89
N SER A 311 -2.71 7.12 14.68
CA SER A 311 -2.24 8.00 13.59
C SER A 311 -2.57 7.45 12.20
N VAL A 312 -2.58 6.11 12.04
CA VAL A 312 -3.06 5.47 10.80
C VAL A 312 -4.53 5.79 10.57
N VAL A 313 -5.39 5.69 11.60
CA VAL A 313 -6.80 6.09 11.50
C VAL A 313 -6.91 7.57 11.16
N PHE A 314 -6.15 8.43 11.83
CA PHE A 314 -6.14 9.88 11.63
C PHE A 314 -5.82 10.29 10.17
N PHE A 315 -4.87 9.60 9.51
CA PHE A 315 -4.48 9.90 8.12
C PHE A 315 -5.22 9.08 7.05
N SER A 316 -6.04 8.10 7.44
CA SER A 316 -6.68 7.15 6.52
C SER A 316 -7.71 7.76 5.55
N GLY A 317 -8.23 8.95 5.87
CA GLY A 317 -9.38 9.54 5.17
C GLY A 317 -10.72 8.89 5.53
N LEU A 318 -10.76 8.04 6.55
CA LEU A 318 -12.00 7.53 7.14
C LEU A 318 -12.84 8.67 7.76
N PRO A 319 -14.16 8.47 7.91
CA PRO A 319 -15.03 9.46 8.54
C PRO A 319 -14.55 9.87 9.95
N GLN A 320 -14.83 11.12 10.33
CA GLN A 320 -14.55 11.59 11.68
C GLN A 320 -15.27 10.70 12.71
N GLY A 321 -14.56 10.30 13.76
CA GLY A 321 -15.06 9.38 14.79
C GLY A 321 -14.77 7.91 14.51
N SER A 322 -14.15 7.58 13.37
CA SER A 322 -13.65 6.23 13.11
C SER A 322 -12.58 5.80 14.12
N SER A 323 -12.46 4.49 14.27
CA SER A 323 -11.53 3.84 15.20
C SER A 323 -10.67 2.78 14.50
N VAL A 324 -9.79 2.14 15.25
CA VAL A 324 -8.89 1.08 14.75
C VAL A 324 -9.66 -0.11 14.17
N SER A 325 -10.89 -0.39 14.62
CA SER A 325 -11.71 -1.47 14.04
C SER A 325 -12.11 -1.19 12.59
N ASP A 326 -12.26 0.09 12.23
CA ASP A 326 -12.73 0.50 10.90
C ASP A 326 -11.65 0.35 9.83
N LEU A 327 -10.38 0.21 10.21
CA LEU A 327 -9.27 -0.04 9.28
C LEU A 327 -9.44 -1.36 8.51
N THR A 328 -10.19 -2.31 9.05
CA THR A 328 -10.45 -3.60 8.38
C THR A 328 -11.60 -3.58 7.39
N ASP A 329 -12.33 -2.47 7.29
CA ASP A 329 -13.35 -2.33 6.25
C ASP A 329 -12.67 -2.29 4.87
N ARG A 330 -12.97 -3.30 4.06
CA ARG A 330 -12.43 -3.45 2.70
C ARG A 330 -13.18 -2.60 1.69
N VAL A 331 -14.30 -2.00 2.07
CA VAL A 331 -15.20 -1.27 1.17
C VAL A 331 -14.88 0.23 1.16
N LEU A 332 -14.49 0.73 0.00
CA LEU A 332 -14.51 2.16 -0.27
C LEU A 332 -15.95 2.61 -0.54
N HIS A 333 -16.63 3.12 0.50
CA HIS A 333 -18.03 3.56 0.44
C HIS A 333 -18.28 4.75 -0.51
N LYS A 334 -17.24 5.51 -0.86
CA LYS A 334 -17.30 6.58 -1.87
C LYS A 334 -16.20 6.36 -2.92
N LYS A 335 -16.61 5.99 -4.14
CA LYS A 335 -15.70 5.90 -5.29
C LYS A 335 -15.92 7.12 -6.19
N LYS A 336 -14.81 7.74 -6.60
CA LYS A 336 -14.79 8.80 -7.61
C LYS A 336 -13.88 8.33 -8.74
N TYR A 337 -14.25 8.64 -9.99
CA TYR A 337 -13.32 8.53 -11.09
C TYR A 337 -12.17 9.51 -10.85
N PHE A 338 -10.93 9.05 -11.02
CA PHE A 338 -9.75 9.88 -10.93
C PHE A 338 -8.73 9.43 -11.98
N LYS A 339 -7.83 10.34 -12.32
CA LYS A 339 -6.62 10.06 -13.10
C LYS A 339 -5.47 10.69 -12.34
N ALA A 340 -4.41 9.92 -12.12
CA ALA A 340 -3.21 10.39 -11.45
C ALA A 340 -1.98 10.24 -12.35
N LYS A 341 -0.98 11.04 -12.05
CA LYS A 341 0.39 11.00 -12.59
C LYS A 341 1.34 11.32 -11.43
N SER A 342 2.59 10.92 -11.55
CA SER A 342 3.63 11.19 -10.57
C SER A 342 4.93 11.61 -11.27
N ASP A 343 5.77 12.33 -10.53
CA ASP A 343 7.10 12.77 -10.96
C ASP A 343 8.04 12.85 -9.75
N TYR A 344 9.34 12.94 -9.99
CA TYR A 344 10.37 13.09 -8.97
C TYR A 344 11.10 14.44 -9.14
N VAL A 345 11.02 15.28 -8.11
CA VAL A 345 11.69 16.58 -8.10
C VAL A 345 13.11 16.43 -7.55
N ARG A 346 14.13 16.69 -8.37
CA ARG A 346 15.55 16.61 -7.95
C ARG A 346 16.15 17.95 -7.53
N ARG A 347 15.53 19.05 -7.92
CA ARG A 347 15.93 20.42 -7.55
C ARG A 347 14.68 21.21 -7.21
N PRO A 348 14.70 22.03 -6.15
CA PRO A 348 13.58 22.90 -5.81
C PRO A 348 13.08 23.70 -7.02
N MET A 349 11.77 23.71 -7.22
CA MET A 349 11.12 24.49 -8.27
C MET A 349 11.24 25.98 -7.96
N ARG A 350 11.44 26.81 -8.98
CA ARG A 350 11.53 28.27 -8.78
C ARG A 350 10.16 28.83 -8.42
N ILE A 351 10.13 29.90 -7.62
CA ILE A 351 8.88 30.49 -7.14
C ILE A 351 7.90 30.84 -8.27
N GLY A 352 8.38 31.42 -9.38
CA GLY A 352 7.54 31.73 -10.54
C GLY A 352 7.00 30.49 -11.28
N GLU A 353 7.66 29.33 -11.17
CA GLU A 353 7.15 28.06 -11.69
C GLU A 353 6.05 27.51 -10.78
N LEU A 354 6.23 27.60 -9.45
CA LEU A 354 5.23 27.23 -8.46
C LEU A 354 3.96 28.07 -8.58
N ILE A 355 4.08 29.40 -8.67
CA ILE A 355 2.93 30.31 -8.83
C ILE A 355 2.09 29.90 -10.04
N ARG A 356 2.72 29.72 -11.21
CA ARG A 356 1.99 29.31 -12.43
C ARG A 356 1.32 27.94 -12.31
N ALA A 357 1.97 26.99 -11.66
CA ALA A 357 1.39 25.66 -11.44
C ALA A 357 0.18 25.71 -10.50
N ILE A 358 0.26 26.53 -9.46
CA ILE A 358 -0.80 26.73 -8.46
C ILE A 358 -1.96 27.53 -9.06
N ASP A 359 -1.68 28.53 -9.89
CA ASP A 359 -2.69 29.25 -10.68
C ASP A 359 -3.47 28.29 -11.57
N LEU A 360 -2.76 27.39 -12.28
CA LEU A 360 -3.42 26.37 -13.10
C LEU A 360 -4.32 25.46 -12.25
N LEU A 361 -3.83 24.99 -11.10
CA LEU A 361 -4.61 24.19 -10.15
C LEU A 361 -5.86 24.93 -9.64
N SER A 362 -5.79 26.25 -9.48
CA SER A 362 -6.92 27.05 -9.03
C SER A 362 -8.10 27.02 -10.02
N THR A 363 -7.85 26.74 -11.29
CA THR A 363 -8.87 26.66 -12.34
C THR A 363 -9.62 25.32 -12.38
N GLU A 364 -9.12 24.29 -11.69
CA GLU A 364 -9.72 22.95 -11.64
C GLU A 364 -9.93 22.51 -10.17
N PRO A 365 -11.08 22.82 -9.55
CA PRO A 365 -11.32 22.59 -8.13
C PRO A 365 -11.24 21.13 -7.68
N LYS A 366 -11.34 20.16 -8.59
CA LYS A 366 -11.21 18.73 -8.28
C LYS A 366 -9.77 18.23 -8.38
N ALA A 367 -8.87 19.02 -8.96
CA ALA A 367 -7.46 18.69 -9.07
C ALA A 367 -6.71 19.13 -7.80
N TYR A 368 -5.72 18.33 -7.44
CA TYR A 368 -4.76 18.64 -6.40
C TYR A 368 -3.47 17.89 -6.67
N VAL A 369 -2.38 18.37 -6.06
CA VAL A 369 -1.07 17.73 -6.07
C VAL A 369 -0.71 17.35 -4.65
N ILE A 370 -0.11 16.17 -4.48
CA ILE A 370 0.50 15.73 -3.22
C ILE A 370 2.01 15.81 -3.40
N LEU A 371 2.67 16.52 -2.50
CA LEU A 371 4.12 16.60 -2.42
C LEU A 371 4.56 15.86 -1.15
N ASP A 372 5.22 14.72 -1.36
CA ASP A 372 5.73 13.90 -0.27
C ASP A 372 7.25 14.07 -0.14
N PRO A 373 7.77 14.27 1.08
CA PRO A 373 9.20 14.45 1.29
C PRO A 373 9.92 13.11 1.24
N TYR A 374 10.94 13.03 0.39
CA TYR A 374 11.98 12.00 0.45
C TYR A 374 13.09 12.46 1.43
N GLY A 375 14.32 11.98 1.25
CA GLY A 375 15.41 12.21 2.20
C GLY A 375 15.24 11.38 3.47
N GLY A 376 16.16 11.56 4.41
CA GLY A 376 16.25 10.71 5.59
C GLY A 376 17.09 9.45 5.33
N ARG A 377 16.61 8.32 5.86
CA ARG A 377 17.37 7.09 6.10
C ARG A 377 17.84 6.33 4.87
#